data_AF-A0A969YIR2-F1
#
_entry.id   AF-A0A969YIR2-F1
#
_cell.length_a   1.000
_cell.length_b   1.000
_cell.length_c   1.000
_cell.angle_alpha   90.00
_cell.angle_beta   90.00
_cell.angle_gamma   90.00
#
_symmetry.space_group_name_H-M   'P 1'
#
loop_
_entity.id
_entity.type
_entity.pdbx_description
1 polymer ?
#
loop_
_entity_poly.entity_id
_entity_poly.type
_entity_poly.pdbx_seq_one_letter_code
_entity_poly.pdbx_strand_id
1 'polypeptide(L)'
;MLRENRNHYTAPPEDDGRTLAPMNVEGMPWHTERPKPPENPEAEPLRGKALRRYMLGAVGVGLVITGVFGAAGALFILFCTNIWFH
;
A
#
# COMPACT_ATOMS: atom_id res chain seq x y z
N MET A 1 32.04 30.39 16.98
CA MET A 1 30.56 30.34 17.12
C MET A 1 29.97 31.09 15.96
N LEU A 2 29.31 30.43 15.00
CA LEU A 2 28.20 30.95 14.17
C LEU A 2 27.60 29.75 13.41
N ARG A 3 26.28 29.78 13.25
CA ARG A 3 25.32 28.66 13.23
C ARG A 3 25.42 27.69 12.05
N GLU A 4 25.25 26.41 12.36
CA GLU A 4 24.87 25.35 11.42
C GLU A 4 23.45 25.64 10.89
N ASN A 5 23.36 26.07 9.62
CA ASN A 5 22.09 26.21 8.92
C ASN A 5 21.70 24.85 8.33
N ARG A 6 21.05 24.02 9.14
CA ARG A 6 20.36 22.82 8.66
C ARG A 6 19.12 23.27 7.91
N ASN A 7 19.26 23.51 6.60
CA ASN A 7 18.13 23.55 5.69
C ASN A 7 17.53 22.15 5.65
N HIS A 8 16.63 21.88 6.60
CA HIS A 8 15.82 20.68 6.61
C HIS A 8 14.77 20.85 5.51
N TYR A 9 15.15 20.54 4.27
CA TYR A 9 14.18 20.22 3.23
C TYR A 9 13.55 18.89 3.63
N THR A 10 12.50 18.96 4.46
CA THR A 10 11.52 17.89 4.53
C THR A 10 11.04 17.69 3.11
N ALA A 11 11.27 16.51 2.55
CA ALA A 11 10.71 16.16 1.24
C ALA A 11 9.22 16.54 1.27
N PRO A 12 8.72 17.32 0.30
CA PRO A 12 7.29 17.62 0.27
C PRO A 12 6.54 16.28 0.30
N PRO A 13 5.37 16.21 0.99
CA PRO A 13 4.52 15.04 0.94
C PRO A 13 4.38 14.66 -0.53
N GLU A 14 4.64 13.38 -0.82
CA GLU A 14 4.63 12.81 -2.16
C GLU A 14 3.54 13.46 -3.00
N ASP A 15 3.97 14.25 -3.99
CA ASP A 15 3.11 15.07 -4.83
C ASP A 15 2.10 14.15 -5.50
N ASP A 16 0.85 14.17 -5.00
CA ASP A 16 -0.26 13.26 -5.36
C ASP A 16 -0.72 13.47 -6.82
N GLY A 17 0.02 14.26 -7.61
CA GLY A 17 -0.26 14.58 -9.01
C GLY A 17 -1.55 15.38 -9.21
N ARG A 18 -2.21 15.77 -8.12
CA ARG A 18 -3.50 16.46 -8.13
C ARG A 18 -3.29 17.96 -8.18
N THR A 19 -3.90 18.58 -9.18
CA THR A 19 -3.95 20.05 -9.26
C THR A 19 -4.96 20.56 -8.22
N LEU A 20 -4.46 21.06 -7.09
CA LEU A 20 -5.30 21.66 -6.03
C LEU A 20 -5.93 22.99 -6.49
N ALA A 21 -5.22 23.75 -7.32
CA ALA A 21 -5.70 24.98 -7.94
C ALA A 21 -5.07 25.15 -9.33
N PRO A 22 -5.88 25.17 -10.41
CA PRO A 22 -5.35 25.37 -11.77
C PRO A 22 -4.88 26.82 -11.92
N MET A 23 -3.57 27.05 -11.81
CA MET A 23 -2.94 28.37 -12.00
C MET A 23 -2.38 28.57 -13.42
N ASN A 24 -2.65 27.63 -14.34
CA ASN A 24 -2.33 27.80 -15.75
C ASN A 24 -3.42 28.62 -16.42
N VAL A 25 -3.21 29.94 -16.48
CA VAL A 25 -4.15 30.90 -17.06
C VAL A 25 -3.51 31.54 -18.30
N GLU A 26 -4.28 31.58 -19.39
CA GLU A 26 -3.86 32.15 -20.67
C GLU A 26 -3.36 33.60 -20.53
N GLY A 27 -2.21 33.88 -21.14
CA GLY A 27 -1.59 35.22 -21.14
C GLY A 27 -0.68 35.55 -19.95
N MET A 28 -0.54 34.65 -18.96
CA MET A 28 0.44 34.82 -17.87
C MET A 28 1.85 34.39 -18.32
N PRO A 29 2.95 34.98 -17.80
CA PRO A 29 4.31 34.64 -18.25
C PRO A 29 4.75 33.22 -17.89
N TRP A 30 4.04 32.56 -16.97
CA TRP A 30 4.21 31.15 -16.61
C TRP A 30 3.24 30.21 -17.33
N HIS A 31 2.42 30.74 -18.25
CA HIS A 31 1.50 29.93 -19.03
C HIS A 31 2.28 28.98 -19.92
N THR A 32 1.95 27.69 -19.82
CA THR A 32 2.55 26.65 -20.65
C THR A 32 1.43 25.82 -21.26
N GLU A 33 1.56 25.48 -22.54
CA GLU A 33 0.71 24.46 -23.18
C GLU A 33 1.07 23.11 -22.54
N ARG A 34 0.53 22.84 -21.34
CA ARG A 34 0.82 21.58 -20.66
C ARG A 34 0.15 20.44 -21.43
N PRO A 35 0.88 19.38 -21.80
CA PRO A 35 0.24 18.13 -22.15
C PRO A 35 -0.61 17.69 -20.96
N LYS A 36 -1.82 17.20 -21.25
CA LYS A 36 -2.74 16.62 -20.28
C LYS A 36 -1.92 15.70 -19.35
N PRO A 37 -1.96 15.88 -18.01
CA PRO A 37 -1.16 15.07 -17.11
C PRO A 37 -1.43 13.60 -17.42
N PRO A 38 -0.40 12.72 -17.40
CA PRO A 38 -0.62 11.31 -17.63
C PRO A 38 -1.68 10.85 -16.65
N GLU A 39 -2.77 10.29 -17.19
CA GLU A 39 -3.79 9.61 -16.40
C GLU A 39 -3.04 8.53 -15.62
N ASN A 40 -2.73 8.81 -14.35
CA ASN A 40 -1.97 7.88 -13.53
C ASN A 40 -2.84 6.62 -13.36
N PRO A 41 -2.50 5.49 -13.98
CA PRO A 41 -3.31 4.29 -13.88
C PRO A 41 -3.28 3.70 -12.45
N GLU A 42 -2.38 4.16 -11.57
CA GLU A 42 -2.37 3.83 -10.14
C GLU A 42 -3.25 4.75 -9.28
N ALA A 43 -3.74 5.87 -9.82
CA ALA A 43 -4.71 6.74 -9.15
C ALA A 43 -6.16 6.47 -9.56
N GLU A 44 -6.43 5.34 -10.25
CA GLU A 44 -7.79 4.81 -10.28
C GLU A 44 -8.17 4.39 -8.85
N PRO A 45 -9.23 4.93 -8.24
CA PRO A 45 -9.77 4.35 -7.01
C PRO A 45 -10.16 2.91 -7.36
N LEU A 46 -9.33 1.95 -6.96
CA LEU A 46 -9.38 0.56 -7.43
C LEU A 46 -10.82 0.08 -7.48
N ARG A 47 -11.36 0.08 -8.70
CA ARG A 47 -12.73 -0.31 -9.02
C ARG A 47 -13.01 -1.61 -8.27
N GLY A 48 -13.97 -1.62 -7.33
CA GLY A 48 -14.06 -2.58 -6.20
C GLY A 48 -13.98 -4.09 -6.52
N LYS A 49 -13.98 -4.48 -7.80
CA LYS A 49 -13.67 -5.82 -8.30
C LYS A 49 -12.16 -6.16 -8.22
N ALA A 50 -11.27 -5.17 -8.40
CA ALA A 50 -9.83 -5.34 -8.27
C ALA A 50 -9.42 -5.50 -6.79
N LEU A 51 -10.02 -4.70 -5.90
CA LEU A 51 -9.75 -4.76 -4.46
C LEU A 51 -10.10 -6.12 -3.84
N ARG A 52 -11.20 -6.74 -4.28
CA ARG A 52 -11.58 -8.10 -3.83
C ARG A 52 -10.54 -9.16 -4.18
N ARG A 53 -9.87 -9.06 -5.34
CA ARG A 53 -8.83 -10.04 -5.74
C ARG A 53 -7.57 -9.90 -4.88
N TYR A 54 -7.18 -8.67 -4.55
CA TYR A 54 -6.08 -8.42 -3.62
C TYR A 54 -6.41 -8.88 -2.19
N MET A 55 -7.63 -8.61 -1.70
CA MET A 55 -8.07 -9.11 -0.40
C MET A 55 -8.12 -10.63 -0.34
N LEU A 56 -8.60 -11.30 -1.40
CA LEU A 56 -8.59 -12.77 -1.48
C LEU A 56 -7.17 -13.35 -1.41
N GLY A 57 -6.18 -12.68 -2.02
CA GLY A 57 -4.77 -13.06 -1.91
C GLY A 57 -4.24 -12.97 -0.47
N ALA A 58 -4.51 -11.85 0.22
CA ALA A 58 -4.07 -11.65 1.60
C ALA A 58 -4.74 -12.63 2.60
N VAL A 59 -6.04 -12.90 2.43
CA VAL A 59 -6.77 -13.88 3.25
C VAL A 59 -6.23 -15.29 3.05
N GLY A 60 -5.82 -15.65 1.83
CA GLY A 60 -5.21 -16.94 1.53
C GLY A 60 -3.95 -17.21 2.36
N VAL A 61 -3.06 -16.23 2.47
CA VAL A 61 -1.80 -16.40 3.25
C VAL A 61 -2.08 -16.59 4.73
N GLY A 62 -2.97 -15.77 5.31
CA GLY A 62 -3.37 -15.92 6.71
C GLY A 62 -3.95 -17.30 7.01
N LEU A 63 -4.83 -17.79 6.14
CA LEU A 63 -5.45 -19.11 6.26
C LEU A 63 -4.42 -20.25 6.21
N VAL A 64 -3.42 -20.16 5.32
CA VAL A 64 -2.36 -21.18 5.21
C VAL A 64 -1.53 -21.24 6.48
N ILE A 65 -1.10 -20.10 7.01
CA ILE A 65 -0.29 -20.04 8.25
C ILE A 65 -1.08 -20.65 9.42
N THR A 66 -2.31 -20.19 9.64
CA THR A 66 -3.18 -20.74 10.69
C THR A 66 -3.44 -22.23 10.49
N GLY A 67 -3.65 -22.68 9.25
CA GLY A 67 -3.83 -24.08 8.91
C GLY A 67 -2.62 -24.95 9.27
N VAL A 68 -1.41 -24.51 8.93
CA VAL A 68 -0.17 -25.27 9.23
C VAL A 68 0.05 -25.40 10.74
N PHE A 69 -0.01 -24.28 11.48
CA PHE A 69 0.19 -24.31 12.92
C PHE A 69 -0.94 -25.04 13.66
N GLY A 70 -2.19 -24.85 13.23
CA GLY A 70 -3.35 -25.56 13.76
C GLY A 70 -3.25 -27.07 13.54
N ALA A 71 -2.88 -27.50 12.33
CA ALA A 71 -2.68 -28.91 12.01
C ALA A 71 -1.53 -29.52 12.82
N ALA A 72 -0.39 -28.83 12.93
CA ALA A 72 0.74 -29.29 13.73
C ALA A 72 0.36 -29.47 15.21
N GLY A 73 -0.38 -28.52 15.79
CA GLY A 73 -0.89 -28.63 17.16
C GLY A 73 -1.90 -29.76 17.35
N ALA A 74 -2.84 -29.91 16.41
CA ALA A 74 -3.83 -30.99 16.43
C ALA A 74 -3.17 -32.37 16.33
N LEU A 75 -2.20 -32.53 15.43
CA LEU A 75 -1.40 -33.75 15.30
C LEU A 75 -0.60 -34.05 16.57
N PHE A 76 -0.02 -33.03 17.20
CA PHE A 76 0.68 -33.17 18.47
C PHE A 76 -0.25 -33.67 19.60
N ILE A 77 -1.46 -33.09 19.72
CA ILE A 77 -2.45 -33.54 20.72
C ILE A 77 -2.93 -34.97 20.43
N LEU A 78 -3.20 -35.29 19.16
CA LEU A 78 -3.56 -36.66 18.74
C LEU A 78 -2.45 -37.66 19.07
N PHE A 79 -1.20 -37.28 18.84
CA PHE A 79 -0.03 -38.08 19.19
C PHE A 79 0.04 -38.32 20.70
N CYS A 80 -0.08 -37.26 21.51
CA CYS A 80 -0.09 -37.39 22.97
C CYS A 80 -1.23 -38.27 23.48
N THR A 81 -2.41 -38.21 22.88
CA THR A 81 -3.56 -39.00 23.34
C THR A 81 -3.52 -40.47 22.89
N ASN A 82 -3.05 -40.76 21.67
CA ASN A 82 -3.10 -42.12 21.12
C ASN A 82 -1.82 -42.93 21.32
N ILE A 83 -0.65 -42.28 21.42
CA ILE A 83 0.64 -42.97 21.50
C ILE A 83 1.23 -42.92 22.91
N TRP A 84 0.95 -41.85 23.68
CA TRP A 84 1.47 -41.74 25.05
C TRP A 84 0.53 -42.35 26.11
N PHE A 85 -0.79 -42.20 25.95
CA PHE A 85 -1.78 -42.73 26.90
C PHE A 85 -2.28 -44.15 26.57
N HIS A 86 -1.66 -44.81 25.58
CA HIS A 86 -1.84 -46.23 25.31
C HIS A 86 -0.60 -47.01 25.78
#